data_AF-A0A417HHM0-F1
#
_entry.id   AF-A0A417HHM0-F1
#
_cell.length_a   1.000
_cell.length_b   1.000
_cell.length_c   1.000
_cell.angle_alpha   90.00
_cell.angle_beta   90.00
_cell.angle_gamma   90.00
#
_symmetry.space_group_name_H-M   'P 1'
#
loop_
_entity.id
_entity.type
_entity.pdbx_description
1 polymer ?
#
loop_
_entity_poly.entity_id
_entity_poly.type
_entity_poly.pdbx_seq_one_letter_code
_entity_poly.pdbx_strand_id
1 'polypeptide(L)'
;MKEINLRDFYPWYKENVIIEVTEEVAEELLAGQRYIKASRRRVYRNKAHYSLDAEDGIEYSACFSNPSPQELIERMERFEYLCHALNSLPDAQGQRVFEHYLLGHSVKAIAAAEGVTEQAITAAIRRGLENMKKYLKNVL
;
A
#
# COMPACT_ATOMS: atom_id res chain seq x y z
N MET A 1 -41.14 -24.18 -20.22
CA MET A 1 -41.38 -24.34 -18.77
C MET A 1 -40.29 -25.25 -18.24
N LYS A 2 -39.77 -24.96 -17.05
CA LYS A 2 -38.74 -25.73 -16.37
C LYS A 2 -39.18 -25.99 -14.94
N GLU A 3 -38.91 -27.19 -14.47
CA GLU A 3 -39.05 -27.51 -13.05
C GLU A 3 -37.81 -27.06 -12.29
N ILE A 4 -38.01 -26.35 -11.19
CA ILE A 4 -36.95 -25.98 -10.26
C ILE A 4 -37.34 -26.38 -8.84
N ASN A 5 -36.34 -26.70 -8.01
CA ASN A 5 -36.54 -26.91 -6.59
C ASN A 5 -36.20 -25.64 -5.82
N LEU A 6 -37.17 -25.08 -5.10
CA LEU A 6 -36.97 -23.83 -4.33
C LEU A 6 -35.90 -23.97 -3.24
N ARG A 7 -35.68 -25.19 -2.72
CA ARG A 7 -34.63 -25.48 -1.74
C ARG A 7 -33.22 -25.15 -2.24
N ASP A 8 -32.99 -25.25 -3.55
CA ASP A 8 -31.67 -24.99 -4.14
C ASP A 8 -31.33 -23.50 -4.15
N PHE A 9 -32.33 -22.62 -4.12
CA PHE A 9 -32.18 -21.17 -4.21
C PHE A 9 -32.38 -20.47 -2.86
N TYR A 10 -33.19 -21.04 -1.99
CA TYR A 10 -33.68 -20.39 -0.78
C TYR A 10 -33.45 -21.25 0.48
N PRO A 11 -32.56 -20.83 1.40
CA PRO A 11 -32.18 -21.64 2.56
C PRO A 11 -33.30 -21.96 3.57
N TRP A 12 -34.42 -21.24 3.53
CA TRP A 12 -35.53 -21.44 4.48
C TRP A 12 -36.47 -22.60 4.10
N TYR A 13 -36.41 -23.11 2.87
CA TYR A 13 -37.12 -24.33 2.48
C TYR A 13 -36.32 -25.55 2.95
N LYS A 14 -36.87 -26.30 3.92
CA LYS A 14 -36.23 -27.51 4.47
C LYS A 14 -36.56 -28.77 3.67
N GLU A 15 -37.67 -28.75 2.95
CA GLU A 15 -38.18 -29.82 2.12
C GLU A 15 -38.05 -29.47 0.64
N ASN A 16 -38.10 -30.48 -0.22
CA ASN A 16 -38.07 -30.26 -1.66
C ASN A 16 -39.43 -29.72 -2.12
N VAL A 17 -39.43 -28.54 -2.71
CA VAL A 17 -40.62 -27.90 -3.28
C VAL A 17 -40.34 -27.65 -4.75
N ILE A 18 -40.89 -28.52 -5.59
CA ILE A 18 -40.72 -28.47 -7.04
C ILE A 18 -41.84 -27.63 -7.62
N ILE A 19 -41.48 -26.60 -8.39
CA ILE A 19 -42.43 -25.74 -9.09
C ILE A 19 -42.04 -25.65 -10.57
N GLU A 20 -43.05 -25.53 -11.43
CA GLU A 20 -42.85 -25.19 -12.82
C GLU A 20 -42.78 -23.68 -12.99
N VAL A 21 -41.70 -23.20 -13.59
CA VAL A 21 -41.47 -21.79 -13.91
C VAL A 21 -41.18 -21.62 -15.39
N THR A 22 -41.29 -20.39 -15.88
CA THR A 22 -40.85 -20.07 -17.24
C THR A 22 -39.33 -20.20 -17.36
N GLU A 23 -38.87 -20.39 -18.60
CA GLU A 23 -37.43 -20.51 -18.91
C GLU A 23 -36.66 -19.28 -18.43
N GLU A 24 -37.19 -18.09 -18.72
CA GLU A 24 -36.63 -16.80 -18.32
C GLU A 24 -36.45 -16.69 -16.79
N VAL A 25 -37.46 -17.11 -16.02
CA VAL A 25 -37.41 -17.08 -14.55
C VAL A 25 -36.38 -18.07 -14.03
N ALA A 26 -36.28 -19.26 -14.61
CA ALA A 26 -35.26 -20.23 -14.22
C ALA A 26 -33.83 -19.72 -14.51
N GLU A 27 -33.63 -19.05 -15.63
CA GLU A 27 -32.34 -18.46 -16.01
C GLU A 27 -31.93 -17.32 -15.09
N GLU A 28 -32.85 -16.42 -14.73
CA GLU A 28 -32.62 -15.33 -13.79
C GLU A 28 -32.23 -15.85 -12.40
N LEU A 29 -32.90 -16.88 -11.90
CA LEU A 29 -32.56 -17.49 -10.61
C LEU A 29 -31.15 -18.11 -10.63
N LEU A 30 -30.76 -18.76 -11.72
CA LEU A 30 -29.41 -19.30 -11.90
C LEU A 30 -28.37 -18.17 -12.02
N ALA A 31 -28.69 -17.07 -12.70
CA ALA A 31 -27.84 -15.89 -12.79
C ALA A 31 -27.61 -15.27 -11.42
N GLY A 32 -28.66 -15.15 -10.60
CA GLY A 32 -28.59 -14.73 -9.21
C GLY A 32 -27.63 -15.59 -8.37
N GLN A 33 -27.71 -16.93 -8.48
CA GLN A 33 -26.77 -17.80 -7.79
C GLN A 33 -25.31 -17.57 -8.22
N ARG A 34 -25.07 -17.41 -9.52
CA ARG A 34 -23.73 -17.11 -10.06
C ARG A 34 -23.22 -15.78 -9.51
N TYR A 35 -24.08 -14.77 -9.46
CA TYR A 35 -23.76 -13.46 -8.90
C TYR A 35 -23.39 -13.54 -7.41
N ILE A 36 -24.18 -14.22 -6.59
CA ILE A 36 -23.90 -14.40 -5.15
C ILE A 36 -22.56 -15.12 -4.95
N LYS A 37 -22.31 -16.20 -5.68
CA LYS A 37 -21.03 -16.94 -5.62
C LYS A 37 -19.84 -16.06 -6.02
N ALA A 38 -19.98 -15.27 -7.09
CA ALA A 38 -18.96 -14.34 -7.53
C ALA A 38 -18.70 -13.22 -6.51
N SER A 39 -19.77 -12.64 -5.94
CA SER A 39 -19.70 -11.62 -4.90
C SER A 39 -18.97 -12.15 -3.66
N ARG A 40 -19.35 -13.33 -3.16
CA ARG A 40 -18.67 -13.99 -2.02
C ARG A 40 -17.18 -14.18 -2.30
N ARG A 41 -16.81 -14.66 -3.49
CA ARG A 41 -15.39 -14.79 -3.88
C ARG A 41 -14.65 -13.45 -3.87
N ARG A 42 -15.27 -12.35 -4.32
CA ARG A 42 -14.66 -11.00 -4.26
C ARG A 42 -14.43 -10.55 -2.82
N VAL A 43 -15.40 -10.78 -1.94
CA VAL A 43 -15.30 -10.44 -0.51
C VAL A 43 -14.11 -11.17 0.14
N TYR A 44 -13.95 -12.47 -0.10
CA TYR A 44 -12.79 -13.22 0.43
C TYR A 44 -11.47 -12.77 -0.19
N ARG A 45 -11.41 -12.58 -1.51
CA ARG A 45 -10.20 -12.14 -2.21
C ARG A 45 -9.69 -10.80 -1.68
N ASN A 46 -10.60 -9.88 -1.42
CA ASN A 46 -10.28 -8.55 -0.90
C ASN A 46 -10.24 -8.49 0.63
N LYS A 47 -10.37 -9.64 1.32
CA LYS A 47 -10.44 -9.71 2.79
C LYS A 47 -11.55 -8.84 3.43
N ALA A 48 -12.58 -8.49 2.67
CA ALA A 48 -13.69 -7.64 3.13
C ALA A 48 -14.74 -8.41 3.97
N HIS A 49 -14.40 -9.61 4.44
CA HIS A 49 -15.22 -10.40 5.38
C HIS A 49 -14.80 -10.20 6.84
N TYR A 50 -13.67 -9.54 7.09
CA TYR A 50 -13.28 -9.13 8.42
C TYR A 50 -14.10 -7.90 8.82
N SER A 51 -14.73 -7.95 9.99
CA SER A 51 -15.45 -6.82 10.57
C SER A 51 -14.52 -6.08 11.52
N LEU A 52 -14.44 -4.76 11.41
CA LEU A 52 -13.69 -3.95 12.39
C LEU A 52 -14.31 -4.03 13.81
N ASP A 53 -15.57 -4.45 13.91
CA ASP A 53 -16.28 -4.67 15.17
C ASP A 53 -16.13 -6.11 15.70
N ALA A 54 -15.17 -6.88 15.20
CA ALA A 54 -14.96 -8.27 15.63
C ALA A 54 -14.32 -8.38 17.03
N GLU A 55 -13.87 -7.27 17.63
CA GLU A 55 -13.15 -7.19 18.92
C GLU A 55 -11.90 -8.09 18.98
N ASP A 56 -11.41 -8.53 17.82
CA ASP A 56 -10.21 -9.37 17.65
C ASP A 56 -8.94 -8.53 17.42
N GLY A 57 -9.06 -7.20 17.45
CA GLY A 57 -7.97 -6.24 17.39
C GLY A 57 -7.55 -5.84 15.98
N ILE A 58 -8.26 -6.28 14.93
CA ILE A 58 -7.94 -5.90 13.55
C ILE A 58 -8.03 -4.39 13.32
N GLU A 59 -8.89 -3.71 14.07
CA GLU A 59 -9.10 -2.27 14.04
C GLU A 59 -7.85 -1.49 14.41
N TYR A 60 -7.03 -1.98 15.35
CA TYR A 60 -5.76 -1.34 15.70
C TYR A 60 -4.74 -1.36 14.55
N SER A 61 -4.82 -2.38 13.68
CA SER A 61 -3.92 -2.50 12.53
C SER A 61 -4.43 -1.76 11.29
N ALA A 62 -5.74 -1.60 11.17
CA ALA A 62 -6.39 -1.01 10.00
C ALA A 62 -6.65 0.50 10.16
N CYS A 63 -6.88 0.98 11.38
CA CYS A 63 -7.15 2.38 11.67
C CYS A 63 -5.83 3.16 11.76
N PHE A 64 -5.71 4.21 10.96
CA PHE A 64 -4.60 5.15 11.04
C PHE A 64 -4.79 6.01 12.30
N SER A 65 -4.04 5.74 13.37
CA SER A 65 -3.96 6.62 14.52
C SER A 65 -3.07 7.83 14.18
N ASN A 66 -3.54 9.03 14.53
CA ASN A 66 -2.67 10.21 14.45
C ASN A 66 -1.48 10.03 15.38
N PRO A 67 -0.26 10.41 14.95
CA PRO A 67 0.91 10.34 15.80
C PRO A 67 0.74 11.23 17.04
N SER A 68 1.22 10.76 18.18
CA SER A 68 1.25 11.56 19.40
C SER A 68 2.17 12.78 19.27
N PRO A 69 1.98 13.83 20.09
CA PRO A 69 2.90 14.97 20.11
C PRO A 69 4.36 14.57 20.33
N GLN A 70 4.61 13.55 21.15
CA GLN A 70 5.94 13.00 21.41
C GLN A 70 6.57 12.41 20.13
N GLU A 71 5.82 11.58 19.40
CA GLU A 71 6.30 10.97 18.15
C GLU A 71 6.58 12.01 17.05
N LEU A 72 5.81 13.11 17.04
CA LEU A 72 6.05 14.23 16.15
C LEU A 72 7.39 14.92 16.47
N ILE A 73 7.69 15.15 17.75
CA ILE A 73 8.96 15.74 18.20
C ILE A 73 10.12 14.81 17.82
N GLU A 74 10.04 13.52 18.12
CA GLU A 74 11.07 12.54 17.76
C GLU A 74 11.29 12.45 16.24
N ARG A 75 10.24 12.68 15.44
CA ARG A 75 10.36 12.77 13.98
C ARG A 75 11.06 14.05 13.54
N MET A 76 10.78 15.18 14.19
CA MET A 76 11.46 16.45 13.92
C MET A 76 12.96 16.37 14.25
N GLU A 77 13.31 15.82 15.42
CA GLU A 77 14.71 15.60 15.83
C GLU A 77 15.45 14.69 14.85
N ARG A 78 14.85 13.57 14.43
CA ARG A 78 15.43 12.71 13.39
C ARG A 78 15.67 13.42 12.08
N PHE A 79 14.78 14.34 11.69
CA PHE A 79 14.97 15.14 10.49
C PHE A 79 16.13 16.13 10.64
N GLU A 80 16.28 16.75 11.80
CA GLU A 80 17.42 17.63 12.11
C GLU A 80 18.76 16.89 12.01
N TYR A 81 18.87 15.67 12.56
CA TYR A 81 20.07 14.85 12.40
C TYR A 81 20.39 14.53 10.94
N LEU A 82 19.38 14.26 10.10
CA LEU A 82 19.57 14.04 8.66
C LEU A 82 20.08 15.30 7.95
N CYS A 83 19.54 16.47 8.29
CA CYS A 83 20.00 17.76 7.77
C CYS A 83 21.46 18.03 8.16
N HIS A 84 21.84 17.79 9.42
CA HIS A 84 23.23 17.92 9.86
C HIS A 84 24.16 16.95 9.14
N ALA A 85 23.74 15.69 8.96
CA ALA A 85 24.51 14.71 8.22
C ALA A 85 24.72 15.15 6.76
N LEU A 86 23.69 15.70 6.11
CA LEU A 86 23.80 16.20 4.74
C LEU A 86 24.75 17.39 4.64
N ASN A 87 24.63 18.34 5.58
CA ASN A 87 25.49 19.53 5.66
C ASN A 87 26.94 19.20 6.07
N SER A 88 27.20 17.99 6.58
CA SER A 88 28.57 17.52 6.86
C SER A 88 29.33 17.07 5.61
N LEU A 89 28.64 16.89 4.48
CA LEU A 89 29.25 16.47 3.22
C LEU A 89 29.94 17.66 2.51
N PRO A 90 30.94 17.39 1.66
CA PRO A 90 31.45 18.40 0.73
C PRO A 90 30.35 18.94 -0.18
N ASP A 91 30.35 20.24 -0.47
CA ASP A 91 29.28 20.95 -1.19
C ASP A 91 28.80 20.24 -2.46
N ALA A 92 29.72 19.87 -3.36
CA ALA A 92 29.36 19.18 -4.61
C ALA A 92 28.71 17.80 -4.37
N GLN A 93 29.11 17.10 -3.32
CA GLN A 93 28.53 15.80 -2.96
C GLN A 93 27.17 15.97 -2.28
N GLY A 94 27.06 16.92 -1.34
CA GLY A 94 25.81 17.28 -0.67
C GLY A 94 24.74 17.72 -1.67
N GLN A 95 25.11 18.59 -2.61
CA GLN A 95 24.21 19.06 -3.67
C GLN A 95 23.68 17.90 -4.53
N ARG A 96 24.54 16.97 -4.96
CA ARG A 96 24.11 15.81 -5.75
C ARG A 96 23.16 14.88 -4.99
N VAL A 97 23.39 14.67 -3.69
CA VAL A 97 22.48 13.89 -2.84
C VAL A 97 21.14 14.62 -2.67
N PHE A 98 21.19 15.94 -2.45
CA PHE A 98 20.01 16.79 -2.32
C PHE A 98 19.15 16.76 -3.59
N GLU A 99 19.75 16.99 -4.76
CA GLU A 99 19.01 16.97 -6.03
C GLU A 99 18.36 15.62 -6.32
N HIS A 100 19.08 14.52 -6.04
CA HIS A 100 18.56 13.20 -6.33
C HIS A 100 17.42 12.79 -5.39
N TYR A 101 17.58 12.97 -4.07
CA TYR A 101 16.63 12.45 -3.08
C TYR A 101 15.59 13.46 -2.61
N LEU A 102 15.93 14.74 -2.52
CA LEU A 102 15.01 15.78 -2.05
C LEU A 102 14.25 16.45 -3.20
N LEU A 103 14.92 16.69 -4.35
CA LEU A 103 14.25 17.25 -5.54
C LEU A 103 13.76 16.18 -6.53
N GLY A 104 14.19 14.92 -6.38
CA GLY A 104 13.76 13.82 -7.25
C GLY A 104 14.36 13.85 -8.66
N HIS A 105 15.46 14.58 -8.87
CA HIS A 105 16.12 14.62 -10.17
C HIS A 105 16.77 13.26 -10.48
N SER A 106 16.67 12.84 -11.75
CA SER A 106 17.36 11.64 -12.22
C SER A 106 18.88 11.88 -12.27
N VAL A 107 19.67 10.83 -12.05
CA VAL A 107 21.14 10.87 -12.19
C VAL A 107 21.56 11.45 -13.54
N LYS A 108 20.84 11.09 -14.62
CA LYS A 108 21.06 11.59 -15.97
C LYS A 108 20.84 13.10 -16.09
N ALA A 109 19.80 13.63 -15.45
CA ALA A 109 19.52 15.06 -15.46
C ALA A 109 20.61 15.85 -14.73
N ILE A 110 21.05 15.35 -13.56
CA ILE A 110 22.13 15.96 -12.78
C ILE A 110 23.45 15.92 -13.56
N ALA A 111 23.77 14.76 -14.15
CA ALA A 111 24.96 14.57 -15.00
C ALA A 111 25.00 15.55 -16.18
N ALA A 112 23.86 15.71 -16.88
CA ALA A 112 23.74 16.65 -17.99
C ALA A 112 23.88 18.12 -17.54
N ALA A 113 23.31 18.49 -16.39
CA ALA A 113 23.40 19.85 -15.85
C ALA A 113 24.83 20.21 -15.43
N GLU A 114 25.56 19.28 -14.81
CA GLU A 114 26.94 19.50 -14.37
C GLU A 114 28.00 19.25 -15.47
N GLY A 115 27.61 18.68 -16.62
CA GLY A 115 28.54 18.29 -17.68
C GLY A 115 29.46 17.12 -17.29
N VAL A 116 29.00 16.24 -16.39
CA VAL A 116 29.75 15.12 -15.82
C VAL A 116 29.12 13.79 -16.25
N THR A 117 29.87 12.68 -16.19
CA THR A 117 29.31 11.35 -16.49
C THR A 117 28.34 10.86 -15.40
N GLU A 118 27.31 10.11 -15.80
CA GLU A 118 26.34 9.49 -14.86
C GLU A 118 27.02 8.60 -13.81
N GLN A 119 28.11 7.92 -14.18
CA GLN A 119 28.90 7.09 -13.26
C GLN A 119 29.53 7.92 -12.14
N ALA A 120 30.05 9.11 -12.44
CA ALA A 120 30.66 9.98 -11.44
C ALA A 120 29.62 10.59 -10.49
N ILE A 121 28.42 10.91 -10.99
CA ILE A 121 27.28 11.33 -10.15
C ILE A 121 26.85 10.18 -9.22
N THR A 122 26.62 8.98 -9.78
CA THR A 122 26.25 7.79 -9.00
C THR A 122 27.28 7.47 -7.91
N ALA A 123 28.57 7.51 -8.24
CA ALA A 123 29.65 7.28 -7.29
C ALA A 123 29.74 8.38 -6.21
N ALA A 124 29.44 9.62 -6.55
CA ALA A 124 29.39 10.72 -5.57
C ALA A 124 28.22 10.56 -4.60
N ILE A 125 27.00 10.29 -5.11
CA ILE A 125 25.81 10.06 -4.29
C ILE A 125 26.03 8.89 -3.34
N ARG A 126 26.52 7.74 -3.85
CA ARG A 126 26.79 6.56 -3.02
C ARG A 126 27.76 6.88 -1.87
N ARG A 127 28.88 7.52 -2.18
CA ARG A 127 29.84 7.95 -1.14
C ARG A 127 29.23 8.96 -0.17
N GLY A 128 28.29 9.79 -0.63
CA GLY A 128 27.62 10.81 0.19
C GLY A 128 26.76 10.14 1.25
N LEU A 129 25.95 9.16 0.83
CA LEU A 129 25.16 8.33 1.73
C LEU A 129 26.02 7.53 2.71
N GLU A 130 27.14 6.96 2.25
CA GLU A 130 28.08 6.24 3.13
C GLU A 130 28.69 7.17 4.19
N ASN A 131 29.01 8.42 3.84
CA ASN A 131 29.54 9.41 4.77
C ASN A 131 28.45 9.93 5.74
N MET A 132 27.23 10.20 5.26
CA MET A 132 26.10 10.53 6.13
C MET A 132 25.83 9.42 7.15
N LYS A 133 25.87 8.15 6.71
CA LYS A 133 25.73 7.00 7.60
C LYS A 133 26.82 6.96 8.66
N LYS A 134 28.07 7.28 8.33
CA LYS A 134 29.17 7.36 9.30
C LYS A 134 28.95 8.50 10.28
N TYR A 135 28.53 9.67 9.81
CA TYR A 135 28.21 10.82 10.65
C TYR A 135 27.13 10.46 11.68
N LEU A 136 26.00 9.90 11.21
CA LEU A 136 24.88 9.54 12.07
C LEU A 136 25.26 8.51 13.14
N LYS A 137 26.11 7.53 12.80
CA LYS A 137 26.63 6.54 13.78
C LYS A 137 27.53 7.13 14.88
N ASN A 138 28.08 8.30 14.65
CA ASN A 138 28.92 8.98 15.64
C ASN A 138 28.11 9.92 16.52
N VAL A 139 26.94 10.36 16.06
CA VAL A 139 26.08 11.34 16.74
C VAL A 139 24.93 10.66 17.50
N LEU A 140 24.41 9.55 16.96
CA LEU A 140 23.39 8.69 17.58
C LEU A 140 24.04 7.46 18.21
#